data_AF-A0AAW2R0Y1-F1
#
_entry.id   AF-A0AAW2R0Y1-F1
#
_cell.length_a   1.000
_cell.length_b   1.000
_cell.length_c   1.000
_cell.angle_alpha   90.00
_cell.angle_beta   90.00
_cell.angle_gamma   90.00
#
_symmetry.space_group_name_H-M   'P 1'
#
loop_
_entity.id
_entity.type
_entity.pdbx_description
1 polymer ?
#
loop_
_entity_poly.entity_id
_entity_poly.type
_entity_poly.pdbx_seq_one_letter_code
_entity_poly.pdbx_strand_id
1 'polypeptide(L)' 'MRQKHQGATRMKQSHLQALRKEFEVLEMKEGEFVGEYFARTLTIFNKMKANGESKADGEVVAKILRSMT' A
#
# COMPACT_ATOMS: atom_id res chain seq x y z
N MET A 1 6.36 -28.72 15.89
CA MET A 1 6.77 -27.29 15.72
C MET A 1 6.25 -26.64 14.41
N ARG A 2 5.15 -27.10 13.78
CA ARG A 2 4.68 -26.54 12.48
C ARG A 2 3.58 -25.46 12.58
N GLN A 3 2.82 -25.39 13.68
CA GLN A 3 1.67 -24.46 13.79
C GLN A 3 2.07 -22.98 13.96
N LYS A 4 3.12 -22.67 14.74
CA LYS A 4 3.56 -21.28 14.97
C LYS A 4 4.00 -20.57 13.68
N HIS A 5 4.65 -21.29 12.76
CA HIS A 5 5.22 -20.70 11.54
C HIS A 5 4.14 -20.46 10.48
N GLN A 6 3.14 -21.33 10.38
CA GLN A 6 1.97 -21.12 9.51
C GLN A 6 1.13 -19.91 9.95
N GLY A 7 0.97 -19.69 11.26
CA GLY A 7 0.29 -18.51 11.79
C GLY A 7 0.97 -17.20 11.37
N ALA A 8 2.29 -17.12 11.54
CA ALA A 8 3.07 -15.95 11.14
C ALA A 8 2.98 -15.66 9.63
N THR A 9 3.01 -16.70 8.78
CA THR A 9 2.86 -16.53 7.33
C THR A 9 1.46 -16.06 6.95
N ARG A 10 0.40 -16.63 7.54
CA ARG A 10 -0.99 -16.19 7.32
C ARG A 10 -1.22 -14.75 7.76
N MET A 11 -0.64 -14.35 8.89
CA MET A 11 -0.71 -12.97 9.37
C MET A 11 -0.03 -11.99 8.40
N LYS A 12 1.17 -12.32 7.90
CA LYS A 12 1.85 -11.50 6.88
C LYS A 12 1.04 -11.36 5.60
N GLN A 13 0.42 -12.44 5.13
CA GLN A 13 -0.43 -12.42 3.94
C GLN A 13 -1.69 -11.56 4.13
N SER A 14 -2.37 -11.71 5.27
CA SER A 14 -3.54 -10.89 5.60
C SER A 14 -3.19 -9.41 5.71
N HIS A 15 -2.05 -9.08 6.31
CA HIS A 15 -1.57 -7.70 6.41
C HIS A 15 -1.25 -7.10 5.03
N LEU A 16 -0.56 -7.85 4.17
CA LEU A 16 -0.28 -7.41 2.80
C LEU A 16 -1.58 -7.20 2.00
N GLN A 17 -2.57 -8.08 2.17
CA GLN A 17 -3.86 -7.93 1.51
C GLN A 17 -4.63 -6.68 1.98
N ALA A 18 -4.54 -6.33 3.27
CA ALA A 18 -5.11 -5.10 3.78
C ALA A 18 -4.45 -3.86 3.15
N LEU A 19 -3.13 -3.85 3.04
CA LEU A 19 -2.38 -2.75 2.40
C LEU A 19 -2.72 -2.60 0.91
N ARG A 20 -2.90 -3.71 0.17
CA ARG A 20 -3.37 -3.67 -1.23
C ARG A 20 -4.72 -2.98 -1.33
N LYS A 21 -5.67 -3.39 -0.50
CA LYS A 21 -7.01 -2.80 -0.49
C LYS A 21 -6.96 -1.32 -0.15
N GLU A 22 -6.14 -0.94 0.84
CA GLU A 22 -5.92 0.47 1.21
C GLU A 22 -5.34 1.27 0.04
N PHE A 23 -4.36 0.72 -0.69
CA PHE A 23 -3.78 1.35 -1.88
C PHE A 23 -4.78 1.46 -3.03
N GLU A 24 -5.59 0.43 -3.28
CA GLU A 24 -6.57 0.40 -4.37
C GLU A 24 -7.63 1.50 -4.20
N VAL A 25 -8.16 1.67 -2.99
CA VAL A 25 -9.18 2.69 -2.68
C VAL A 25 -8.59 4.05 -2.26
N LEU A 26 -7.26 4.18 -2.29
CA LEU A 26 -6.60 5.44 -1.93
C LEU A 26 -6.95 6.51 -2.96
N GLU A 27 -7.50 7.61 -2.48
CA GLU A 27 -7.84 8.80 -3.24
C GLU A 27 -7.43 10.05 -2.48
N MET A 28 -7.16 11.13 -3.23
CA MET A 28 -6.90 12.44 -2.64
C MET A 28 -8.20 12.97 -2.05
N LYS A 29 -8.13 13.45 -0.81
CA LYS A 29 -9.30 14.01 -0.14
C LYS A 29 -9.52 15.46 -0.55
N GLU A 30 -10.77 15.92 -0.48
CA GLU A 30 -11.08 17.33 -0.65
C GLU A 30 -10.31 18.17 0.39
N GLY A 31 -9.60 19.20 -0.10
CA GLY A 31 -8.76 20.06 0.74
C GLY A 31 -7.43 19.45 1.20
N GLU A 32 -7.09 18.21 0.83
CA GLU A 32 -5.77 17.63 1.09
C GLU A 32 -4.72 18.27 0.17
N PHE A 33 -3.55 18.59 0.70
CA PHE A 33 -2.47 19.06 -0.16
C PHE A 33 -1.85 17.88 -0.92
N VAL A 34 -1.46 18.13 -2.19
CA VAL A 34 -0.81 17.12 -3.04
C VAL A 34 0.37 16.45 -2.35
N GLY A 35 1.17 17.21 -1.58
CA GLY A 35 2.30 16.66 -0.82
C GLY A 35 1.90 15.69 0.30
N GLU A 36 0.79 15.95 0.99
CA GLU A 36 0.24 15.06 2.03
C GLU A 36 -0.29 13.77 1.41
N TYR A 37 -0.99 13.89 0.29
CA TYR A 37 -1.47 12.76 -0.48
C TYR A 37 -0.31 11.89 -0.98
N PHE A 38 0.75 12.50 -1.50
CA PHE A 38 1.96 11.82 -1.95
C PHE A 38 2.63 11.05 -0.80
N ALA A 39 2.76 11.68 0.37
CA ALA A 39 3.36 11.07 1.55
C ALA A 39 2.57 9.84 2.04
N ARG A 40 1.23 9.92 2.07
CA ARG A 40 0.36 8.77 2.41
C ARG A 40 0.51 7.64 1.40
N THR A 41 0.50 7.95 0.11
CA THR A 41 0.67 6.96 -0.96
C THR A 41 2.00 6.23 -0.84
N LEU A 42 3.09 6.98 -0.64
CA LEU A 42 4.43 6.42 -0.49
C LEU A 42 4.55 5.57 0.78
N THR A 43 3.88 5.97 1.87
CA THR A 43 3.83 5.21 3.12
C THR A 43 3.22 3.82 2.90
N ILE A 44 2.07 3.73 2.21
CA ILE A 44 1.42 2.46 1.91
C ILE A 44 2.31 1.61 0.99
N PHE A 45 2.87 2.21 -0.06
CA PHE A 45 3.79 1.53 -0.98
C PHE A 45 5.01 0.94 -0.26
N ASN A 46 5.66 1.70 0.62
CA ASN A 46 6.81 1.24 1.39
C ASN A 46 6.44 0.10 2.34
N LYS A 47 5.25 0.13 2.96
CA LYS A 47 4.75 -0.98 3.78
C LYS A 47 4.52 -2.24 2.93
N MET A 48 3.98 -2.11 1.72
CA MET A 48 3.82 -3.25 0.80
C MET A 48 5.18 -3.85 0.39
N LYS A 49 6.15 -2.98 0.07
CA LYS A 49 7.54 -3.36 -0.26
C LYS A 49 8.21 -4.11 0.88
N ALA A 50 8.08 -3.63 2.11
CA ALA A 50 8.61 -4.31 3.30
C ALA A 50 7.96 -5.68 3.56
N ASN A 51 6.71 -5.88 3.10
CA ASN A 51 6.00 -7.16 3.18
C ASN A 51 6.24 -8.08 1.97
N GLY A 52 7.19 -7.73 1.08
CA GLY A 52 7.65 -8.58 -0.02
C GLY A 52 6.97 -8.32 -1.36
N GLU A 53 6.15 -7.27 -1.48
CA GLU A 53 5.56 -6.86 -2.76
C GLU A 53 6.27 -5.64 -3.33
N SER A 54 6.95 -5.83 -4.46
CA SER A 54 7.48 -4.71 -5.23
C SER A 54 6.52 -4.39 -6.37
N LYS A 55 6.10 -3.13 -6.49
CA LYS A 55 5.51 -2.59 -7.72
C LYS A 55 6.55 -1.72 -8.42
N ALA A 56 6.40 -1.52 -9.73
CA ALA A 56 7.23 -0.56 -10.44
C ALA A 56 6.89 0.87 -9.99
N ASP A 57 7.89 1.75 -9.92
CA ASP A 57 7.66 3.16 -9.55
C ASP A 57 6.64 3.82 -10.49
N GLY A 58 6.62 3.43 -11.77
CA GLY A 58 5.63 3.89 -12.75
C GLY A 58 4.18 3.53 -12.40
N GLU A 59 3.94 2.38 -11.76
CA GLU A 59 2.60 2.00 -11.29
C GLU A 59 2.13 2.90 -10.15
N VAL A 60 3.05 3.25 -9.23
CA VAL A 60 2.77 4.14 -8.11
C VAL A 60 2.48 5.56 -8.62
N VAL A 61 3.30 6.07 -9.53
CA VAL A 61 3.10 7.38 -10.17
C VAL A 61 1.76 7.41 -10.93
N ALA A 62 1.45 6.38 -11.72
CA ALA A 62 0.18 6.30 -12.44
C ALA A 62 -1.03 6.21 -11.49
N LYS A 63 -0.91 5.56 -10.33
CA LYS A 63 -1.96 5.58 -9.30
C LYS A 63 -2.17 7.01 -8.79
N ILE A 64 -1.09 7.70 -8.38
CA ILE A 64 -1.16 9.06 -7.84
C ILE A 64 -1.85 10.00 -8.81
N LEU A 65 -1.41 10.01 -10.08
CA LEU A 65 -1.98 10.90 -11.10
C LEU A 65 -3.48 10.63 -11.36
N ARG A 66 -3.93 9.38 -11.30
CA ARG A 66 -5.35 9.02 -11.50
C ARG A 66 -6.26 9.40 -10.33
N SER A 67 -5.70 9.57 -9.14
CA SER A 67 -6.44 9.84 -7.90
C SER A 67 -6.44 11.32 -7.47
N MET A 68 -5.84 12.19 -8.29
CA MET A 68 -5.73 13.65 -8.06
C MET A 68 -6.78 14.45 -8.87
N THR A 69 -7.74 13.77 -9.51
CA THR A 69 -8.87 14.40 -10.21
C THR A 69 -9.85 14.98 -9.22
#